data_AF-A0A015JP27-F1
#
_entry.id   AF-A0A015JP27-F1
#
_cell.length_a   1.000
_cell.length_b   1.000
_cell.length_c   1.000
_cell.angle_alpha   90.00
_cell.angle_beta   90.00
_cell.angle_gamma   90.00
#
_symmetry.space_group_name_H-M   'P 1'
#
loop_
_entity.id
_entity.type
_entity.pdbx_description
1 polymer ?
#
loop_
_entity_poly.entity_id
_entity_poly.type
_entity_poly.pdbx_seq_one_letter_code
_entity_poly.pdbx_strand_id
1 'polypeptide(L)'
;MNETAHHGLISSYYSFGKELEKCLAHFRQTNKEYEALKKLYDEVKDQLLKEVTRYTLQKKADRARKVYDLFFRISDDKSQRALYIHQIKTITATSIAKLSKDEVKYIATKVMEAYQAP
;
A
#
# COMPACT_ATOMS: atom_id res chain seq x y z
N MET A 1 -21.05 6.12 7.30
CA MET A 1 -19.87 5.24 7.05
C MET A 1 -19.22 5.00 8.41
N ASN A 2 -19.02 3.76 8.85
CA ASN A 2 -18.48 3.47 10.19
C ASN A 2 -16.96 3.72 10.17
N GLU A 3 -16.47 4.69 10.95
CA GLU A 3 -15.04 5.05 11.04
C GLU A 3 -14.15 3.83 11.33
N THR A 4 -14.63 2.93 12.20
CA THR A 4 -13.94 1.68 12.58
C THR A 4 -13.72 0.75 11.38
N ALA A 5 -14.73 0.63 10.50
CA ALA A 5 -14.63 -0.20 9.30
C ALA A 5 -13.69 0.42 8.26
N HIS A 6 -13.63 1.75 8.21
CA HIS A 6 -12.74 2.47 7.32
C HIS A 6 -11.27 2.32 7.72
N HIS A 7 -10.94 2.48 9.00
CA HIS A 7 -9.59 2.26 9.52
C HIS A 7 -9.15 0.80 9.35
N GLY A 8 -10.04 -0.14 9.64
CA GLY A 8 -9.80 -1.57 9.43
C GLY A 8 -9.48 -1.91 7.97
N LEU A 9 -10.17 -1.27 7.02
CA LEU A 9 -9.89 -1.47 5.60
C LEU A 9 -8.52 -0.91 5.18
N ILE A 10 -8.17 0.31 5.59
CA ILE A 10 -6.85 0.89 5.29
C ILE A 10 -5.75 0.05 5.92
N SER A 11 -5.92 -0.37 7.17
CA SER A 11 -4.97 -1.23 7.88
C SER A 11 -4.76 -2.56 7.17
N SER A 12 -5.84 -3.15 6.61
CA SER A 12 -5.77 -4.37 5.83
C SER A 12 -5.00 -4.17 4.52
N TYR A 13 -5.27 -3.08 3.78
CA TYR A 13 -4.51 -2.74 2.57
C TYR A 13 -3.04 -2.45 2.85
N TYR A 14 -2.73 -1.73 3.95
CA TYR A 14 -1.37 -1.45 4.37
C TYR A 14 -0.61 -2.74 4.69
N SER A 15 -1.22 -3.65 5.46
CA SER A 15 -0.62 -4.93 5.83
C SER A 15 -0.38 -5.80 4.61
N PHE A 16 -1.36 -5.90 3.71
CA PHE A 16 -1.21 -6.64 2.46
C PHE A 16 -0.12 -6.02 1.56
N GLY A 17 -0.12 -4.70 1.40
CA GLY A 17 0.90 -3.98 0.62
C GLY A 17 2.32 -4.19 1.12
N LYS A 18 2.50 -4.25 2.45
CA LYS A 18 3.79 -4.56 3.07
C LYS A 18 4.30 -5.94 2.67
N GLU A 19 3.46 -6.97 2.75
CA GLU A 19 3.87 -8.32 2.37
C GLU A 19 4.12 -8.43 0.86
N LEU A 20 3.33 -7.73 0.02
CA LEU A 20 3.58 -7.64 -1.42
C LEU A 20 4.94 -7.01 -1.74
N GLU A 21 5.33 -5.92 -1.08
CA GLU A 21 6.63 -5.29 -1.31
C GLU A 21 7.80 -6.17 -0.84
N LYS A 22 7.63 -6.97 0.22
CA LYS A 22 8.62 -7.98 0.61
C LYS A 22 8.78 -9.07 -0.45
N CYS A 23 7.67 -9.65 -0.93
CA CYS A 23 7.70 -10.64 -2.00
C CYS A 23 8.31 -10.06 -3.28
N LEU A 24 7.97 -8.82 -3.62
CA LEU A 24 8.53 -8.15 -4.78
C LEU A 24 10.04 -7.90 -4.63
N ALA A 25 10.49 -7.49 -3.44
CA ALA A 25 11.91 -7.33 -3.15
C ALA A 25 12.69 -8.64 -3.32
N HIS A 26 12.10 -9.78 -2.92
CA HIS A 26 12.68 -11.10 -3.17
C HIS A 26 12.80 -11.38 -4.67
N PHE A 27 11.74 -11.18 -5.46
CA PHE A 27 11.80 -11.42 -6.90
C PHE A 27 12.75 -10.46 -7.63
N ARG A 28 12.90 -9.21 -7.17
CA ARG A 28 13.85 -8.24 -7.75
C ARG A 28 15.32 -8.64 -7.62
N GLN A 29 15.66 -9.55 -6.69
CA GLN A 29 17.05 -9.99 -6.51
C GLN A 29 17.60 -10.72 -7.75
N THR A 30 16.73 -11.38 -8.52
CA THR A 30 17.13 -12.25 -9.64
C THR A 30 16.41 -11.93 -10.95
N ASN A 31 15.53 -10.93 -10.98
CA ASN A 31 14.67 -10.63 -12.14
C ASN A 31 14.62 -9.12 -12.41
N LYS A 32 14.39 -8.75 -13.68
CA LYS A 32 14.09 -7.35 -14.03
C LYS A 32 12.74 -6.92 -13.44
N GLU A 33 12.51 -5.62 -13.29
CA GLU A 33 11.30 -5.06 -12.66
C GLU A 33 10.00 -5.65 -13.23
N TYR A 34 9.88 -5.72 -14.56
CA TYR A 34 8.70 -6.29 -15.23
C TYR A 34 8.47 -7.77 -14.88
N GLU A 35 9.54 -8.57 -14.86
CA GLU A 35 9.48 -10.00 -14.54
C GLU A 35 9.17 -10.25 -13.05
N ALA A 36 9.76 -9.43 -12.17
CA ALA A 36 9.50 -9.48 -10.73
C ALA A 36 8.03 -9.17 -10.42
N LEU A 37 7.45 -8.17 -11.09
CA LEU A 37 6.03 -7.84 -10.98
C LEU A 37 5.14 -8.96 -11.52
N LYS A 38 5.51 -9.56 -12.67
CA LYS A 38 4.78 -10.71 -13.22
C LYS A 38 4.73 -11.86 -12.21
N LYS A 39 5.88 -12.23 -11.64
CA LYS A 39 6.00 -13.28 -10.62
C LYS A 39 5.20 -12.95 -9.36
N LEU A 40 5.24 -11.70 -8.89
CA LEU A 40 4.43 -11.26 -7.76
C LEU A 40 2.94 -11.52 -8.01
N TYR A 41 2.40 -11.10 -9.16
CA TYR A 41 0.97 -11.26 -9.41
C TYR A 41 0.57 -12.72 -9.65
N ASP A 42 1.47 -13.53 -10.21
CA ASP A 42 1.24 -14.96 -10.39
C ASP A 42 1.20 -15.66 -9.01
N GLU A 43 2.15 -15.36 -8.11
CA GLU A 43 2.16 -15.84 -6.71
C GLU A 43 0.89 -15.46 -5.95
N VAL A 44 0.46 -14.20 -6.03
CA VAL A 44 -0.78 -13.75 -5.36
C VAL A 44 -2.00 -14.46 -5.93
N LYS A 45 -2.00 -14.78 -7.23
CA LYS A 45 -3.11 -15.49 -7.87
C LYS A 45 -3.18 -16.94 -7.37
N ASP A 46 -2.04 -17.60 -7.25
CA ASP A 46 -1.95 -19.00 -6.82
C ASP A 46 -2.41 -19.20 -5.37
N GLN A 47 -2.28 -18.17 -4.52
CA GLN A 47 -2.77 -18.18 -3.14
C GLN A 47 -4.29 -17.98 -3.01
N LEU A 48 -5.03 -17.71 -4.09
CA LEU A 48 -6.47 -17.45 -4.04
C LEU A 48 -7.29 -18.66 -4.48
N LEU A 49 -8.25 -19.05 -3.63
CA LEU A 49 -9.17 -20.19 -3.85
C LEU A 49 -10.22 -19.99 -4.96
N LYS A 50 -10.22 -18.89 -5.73
CA LYS A 50 -11.32 -18.53 -6.67
C LYS A 50 -10.86 -17.88 -7.97
N GLU A 51 -11.73 -17.96 -8.96
CA GLU A 51 -11.73 -17.31 -10.29
C GLU A 51 -11.72 -15.76 -10.24
N VAL A 52 -10.75 -15.16 -9.56
CA VAL A 52 -10.52 -13.71 -9.67
C VAL A 52 -9.77 -13.45 -10.95
N THR A 53 -10.31 -12.57 -11.80
CA THR A 53 -9.60 -12.18 -13.03
C THR A 53 -8.27 -11.52 -12.68
N ARG A 54 -7.23 -11.79 -13.48
CA ARG A 54 -5.88 -11.23 -13.29
C ARG A 54 -5.90 -9.70 -13.14
N TYR A 55 -6.75 -9.04 -13.94
CA TYR A 55 -6.92 -7.59 -13.89
C TYR A 55 -7.45 -7.08 -12.55
N THR A 56 -8.47 -7.74 -11.99
CA THR A 56 -9.04 -7.36 -10.69
C THR A 56 -8.03 -7.57 -9.58
N LEU A 57 -7.25 -8.64 -9.66
CA LEU A 57 -6.19 -8.94 -8.72
C LEU A 57 -5.10 -7.87 -8.73
N GLN A 58 -4.59 -7.54 -9.92
CA GLN A 58 -3.57 -6.51 -10.11
C GLN A 58 -4.04 -5.18 -9.53
N LYS A 59 -5.28 -4.74 -9.83
CA LYS A 59 -5.83 -3.51 -9.25
C LYS A 59 -5.85 -3.51 -7.72
N LYS A 60 -6.20 -4.64 -7.08
CA LYS A 60 -6.21 -4.75 -5.61
C LYS A 60 -4.79 -4.73 -5.04
N ALA A 61 -3.87 -5.46 -5.66
CA ALA A 61 -2.47 -5.47 -5.26
C ALA A 61 -1.82 -4.09 -5.42
N ASP A 62 -2.06 -3.41 -6.54
CA ASP A 62 -1.53 -2.07 -6.81
C ASP A 62 -2.06 -1.04 -5.81
N ARG A 63 -3.35 -1.13 -5.46
CA ARG A 63 -3.94 -0.32 -4.39
C ARG A 63 -3.23 -0.58 -3.06
N ALA A 64 -3.05 -1.85 -2.68
CA ALA A 64 -2.40 -2.21 -1.43
C ALA A 64 -0.96 -1.69 -1.36
N ARG A 65 -0.18 -1.89 -2.44
CA ARG A 65 1.19 -1.41 -2.57
C ARG A 65 1.28 0.12 -2.47
N LYS A 66 0.35 0.86 -3.11
CA LYS A 66 0.34 2.33 -3.05
C LYS A 66 -0.06 2.84 -1.65
N VAL A 67 -1.01 2.18 -0.99
CA VAL A 67 -1.35 2.46 0.42
C VAL A 67 -0.11 2.25 1.29
N TYR A 68 0.60 1.13 1.13
CA TYR A 68 1.84 0.89 1.85
C TYR A 68 2.92 1.94 1.57
N ASP A 69 3.19 2.24 0.29
CA ASP A 69 4.20 3.23 -0.13
C ASP A 69 3.95 4.61 0.47
N LEU A 70 2.68 5.05 0.54
CA LEU A 70 2.34 6.33 1.17
C LEU A 70 2.78 6.38 2.65
N PHE A 71 2.34 5.43 3.49
CA PHE A 71 2.70 5.45 4.91
C PHE A 71 4.16 5.13 5.15
N PHE A 72 4.76 4.27 4.33
CA PHE A 72 6.18 3.97 4.40
C PHE A 72 7.03 5.23 4.19
N ARG A 73 6.64 6.09 3.24
CA ARG A 73 7.32 7.37 2.98
C ARG A 73 7.09 8.44 4.04
N ILE A 74 5.99 8.39 4.79
CA ILE A 74 5.69 9.38 5.84
C ILE A 74 6.65 9.23 7.02
N SER A 75 7.04 8.00 7.38
CA SER A 75 7.95 7.74 8.50
C SER A 75 8.62 6.39 8.35
N ASP A 76 9.87 6.25 8.78
CA ASP A 76 10.55 4.95 8.89
C ASP A 76 10.13 4.15 10.13
N ASP A 77 9.47 4.79 11.09
CA ASP A 77 9.01 4.19 12.34
C ASP A 77 7.66 3.47 12.13
N LYS A 78 7.65 2.15 12.39
CA LYS A 78 6.46 1.30 12.26
C LYS A 78 5.31 1.73 13.18
N SER A 79 5.60 2.17 14.40
CA SER A 79 4.62 2.61 15.38
C SER A 79 3.99 3.93 14.95
N GLN A 80 4.78 4.86 14.42
CA GLN A 80 4.25 6.11 13.84
C GLN A 80 3.34 5.84 12.64
N ARG A 81 3.69 4.92 11.74
CA ARG A 81 2.81 4.51 10.62
C ARG A 81 1.44 4.03 11.10
N ALA A 82 1.40 3.21 12.14
CA ALA A 82 0.15 2.73 12.71
C ALA A 82 -0.70 3.87 13.28
N LEU A 83 -0.07 4.83 13.95
CA LEU A 83 -0.72 6.04 14.46
C LEU A 83 -1.30 6.89 13.32
N TYR A 84 -0.54 7.12 12.25
CA TYR A 84 -1.03 7.85 11.07
C TYR A 84 -2.25 7.19 10.43
N ILE A 85 -2.23 5.87 10.28
CA ILE A 85 -3.38 5.11 9.73
C ILE A 85 -4.62 5.30 10.60
N HIS A 86 -4.46 5.23 11.93
CA HIS A 86 -5.56 5.41 12.88
C HIS A 86 -6.11 6.84 12.89
N GLN A 87 -5.28 7.85 12.61
CA GLN A 87 -5.68 9.26 12.61
C GLN A 87 -6.42 9.70 11.34
N ILE A 88 -6.55 8.84 10.32
CA ILE A 88 -7.25 9.18 9.08
C ILE A 88 -8.73 9.37 9.34
N LYS A 89 -9.25 10.56 9.05
CA LYS A 89 -10.68 10.85 9.19
C LYS A 89 -11.47 10.61 7.90
N THR A 90 -10.92 10.99 6.75
CA THR A 90 -11.72 11.14 5.50
C THR A 90 -11.12 10.47 4.26
N ILE A 91 -9.82 10.17 4.26
CA ILE A 91 -9.12 9.66 3.07
C ILE A 91 -9.33 8.15 2.95
N THR A 92 -9.89 7.68 1.84
CA THR A 92 -10.12 6.24 1.61
C THR A 92 -8.95 5.56 0.89
N ALA A 93 -8.83 4.24 1.03
CA ALA A 93 -7.89 3.43 0.23
C ALA A 93 -8.11 3.60 -1.28
N THR A 94 -9.35 3.83 -1.72
CA THR A 94 -9.68 4.11 -3.13
C THR A 94 -9.17 5.48 -3.57
N SER A 95 -9.27 6.50 -2.71
CA SER A 95 -8.71 7.83 -2.97
C SER A 95 -7.19 7.77 -3.07
N ILE A 96 -6.53 7.06 -2.15
CA ILE A 96 -5.07 6.84 -2.20
C ILE A 96 -4.65 6.12 -3.49
N ALA A 97 -5.42 5.13 -3.93
CA ALA A 97 -5.13 4.37 -5.15
C ALA A 97 -5.04 5.26 -6.41
N LYS A 98 -5.78 6.36 -6.44
CA LYS A 98 -5.85 7.30 -7.59
C LYS A 98 -4.67 8.25 -7.66
N LEU A 99 -3.90 8.40 -6.58
CA LEU A 99 -2.73 9.28 -6.56
C LEU A 99 -1.65 8.77 -7.51
N SER A 100 -1.02 9.67 -8.25
CA SER A 100 0.24 9.43 -8.95
C SER A 100 1.40 9.20 -7.96
N LYS A 101 2.54 8.73 -8.47
CA LYS A 101 3.75 8.57 -7.62
C LYS A 101 4.21 9.91 -7.05
N ASP A 102 4.12 10.98 -7.83
CA ASP A 102 4.54 12.32 -7.41
C ASP A 102 3.58 12.90 -6.36
N GLU A 103 2.28 12.67 -6.49
CA GLU A 103 1.30 13.06 -5.46
C GLU A 103 1.51 12.29 -4.16
N VAL A 104 1.79 10.98 -4.22
CA VAL A 104 2.13 10.19 -3.03
C VAL A 104 3.37 10.76 -2.34
N LYS A 105 4.42 11.08 -3.10
CA LYS A 105 5.65 11.70 -2.58
C LYS A 105 5.35 13.05 -1.94
N TYR A 106 4.62 13.93 -2.64
CA TYR A 106 4.25 15.25 -2.14
C TYR A 106 3.46 15.19 -0.83
N ILE A 107 2.42 14.36 -0.78
CA ILE A 107 1.60 14.19 0.43
C ILE A 107 2.44 13.65 1.58
N ALA A 108 3.27 12.64 1.33
CA ALA A 108 4.12 12.07 2.38
C ALA A 108 5.07 13.12 2.98
N THR A 109 5.72 13.92 2.14
CA THR A 109 6.57 15.03 2.58
C THR A 109 5.80 16.03 3.43
N LYS A 110 4.60 16.44 2.99
CA LYS A 110 3.79 17.42 3.74
C LYS A 110 3.33 16.92 5.09
N VAL A 111 2.95 15.64 5.20
CA VAL A 111 2.57 15.03 6.47
C VAL A 111 3.78 14.93 7.41
N MET A 112 4.94 14.52 6.90
CA MET A 112 6.17 14.44 7.68
C MET A 112 6.56 15.82 8.26
N GLU A 113 6.52 16.88 7.44
CA GLU A 113 6.78 18.25 7.86
C GLU A 113 5.81 18.71 8.96
N ALA A 114 4.51 18.41 8.82
CA ALA A 114 3.49 18.82 9.78
C ALA A 114 3.60 18.14 11.15
N TYR A 115 4.11 16.90 11.21
CA TYR A 115 4.26 16.15 12.47
C TYR A 115 5.64 16.30 13.12
N GLN A 116 6.60 16.93 12.42
CA GLN A 116 7.90 17.32 12.98
C GLN A 116 7.97 18.79 13.38
N ALA A 117 6.89 19.56 13.16
CA ALA A 117 6.79 20.94 13.63
C ALA A 117 6.66 20.96 15.18
N PRO A 118 7.43 21.84 15.87
CA PRO A 118 7.45 21.93 17.33
C PRO A 118 6.13 22.39 17.94
#